data_AF-A0A970QLS9-F1
#
_entry.id   AF-A0A970QLS9-F1
#
_cell.length_a   1.000
_cell.length_b   1.000
_cell.length_c   1.000
_cell.angle_alpha   90.00
_cell.angle_beta   90.00
_cell.angle_gamma   90.00
#
_symmetry.space_group_name_H-M   'P 1'
#
loop_
_entity.id
_entity.type
_entity.pdbx_description
1 polymer ?
#
loop_
_entity_poly.entity_id
_entity_poly.type
_entity_poly.pdbx_seq_one_letter_code
_entity_poly.pdbx_strand_id
1 'polypeptide(L)'
;MKHPSKRIDLTTQRYQSWTVISYAYAKANRVYWNCLCDCGATRIMPSDTVQNLKNHYCKDCKPRNDIILAHTLNDEQLRLVTHGVKGLYKNTFIIAGRVVYAYTSNEECFIFDTDDLEKVKKHVWRRKEMRGGWYVATIIGGKETYLHTLIMNNLAREKRVDHINRNKLDNRKSTLRYCTLQKNAFNPGLPRTNTLGYKRIQ
;
A
#
# COMPACT_ATOMS: atom_id res chain seq x y z
N MET A 1 28.00 -15.27 46.95
CA MET A 1 26.97 -16.08 46.26
C MET A 1 26.46 -15.26 45.08
N LYS A 2 26.64 -15.71 43.83
CA LYS A 2 26.09 -15.00 42.66
C LYS A 2 24.60 -15.34 42.59
N HIS A 3 23.73 -14.37 42.84
CA HIS A 3 22.29 -14.55 42.65
C HIS A 3 22.03 -14.95 41.19
N PRO A 4 21.23 -16.00 40.92
CA PRO A 4 20.82 -16.29 39.56
C PRO A 4 20.00 -15.09 39.07
N SER A 5 20.47 -14.43 38.00
CA SER A 5 19.74 -13.33 37.39
C SER A 5 18.34 -13.83 37.04
N LYS A 6 17.33 -13.19 37.65
CA LYS A 6 15.92 -13.55 37.52
C LYS A 6 15.58 -13.55 36.03
N ARG A 7 15.35 -14.73 35.46
CA ARG A 7 14.97 -14.85 34.04
C ARG A 7 13.62 -14.19 33.87
N ILE A 8 13.56 -13.12 33.08
CA ILE A 8 12.31 -12.44 32.73
C ILE A 8 11.60 -13.32 31.70
N ASP A 9 10.39 -13.77 32.04
CA ASP A 9 9.51 -14.44 31.09
C ASP A 9 8.86 -13.40 30.17
N LEU A 10 9.03 -13.59 28.86
CA LEU A 10 8.50 -12.70 27.84
C LEU A 10 7.22 -13.26 27.19
N THR A 11 6.74 -14.45 27.57
CA THR A 11 5.52 -15.02 26.97
C THR A 11 4.34 -14.05 27.03
N THR A 12 3.54 -14.04 25.97
CA THR A 12 2.38 -13.14 25.75
C THR A 12 2.72 -11.65 25.60
N GLN A 13 3.97 -11.24 25.82
CA GLN A 13 4.37 -9.85 25.63
C GLN A 13 4.41 -9.48 24.14
N ARG A 14 3.93 -8.28 23.86
CA ARG A 14 3.86 -7.71 22.52
C ARG A 14 4.88 -6.59 22.37
N TYR A 15 5.64 -6.64 21.28
CA TYR A 15 6.63 -5.67 20.89
C TYR A 15 6.39 -5.29 19.43
N GLN A 16 5.73 -4.14 19.23
CA GLN A 16 5.39 -3.66 17.89
C GLN A 16 4.53 -4.70 17.14
N SER A 17 4.94 -5.15 15.95
CA SER A 17 4.23 -6.19 15.19
C SER A 17 4.53 -7.62 15.62
N TRP A 18 5.27 -7.84 16.72
CA TRP A 18 5.66 -9.16 17.19
C TRP A 18 5.04 -9.49 18.55
N THR A 19 4.55 -10.70 18.69
CA THR A 19 4.07 -11.27 19.96
C THR A 19 4.94 -12.47 20.32
N VAL A 20 5.44 -12.53 21.55
CA VAL A 20 6.19 -13.68 22.04
C VAL A 20 5.19 -14.79 22.42
N ILE A 21 5.26 -15.93 21.74
CA ILE A 21 4.28 -17.01 21.91
C ILE A 21 4.75 -18.09 22.89
N SER A 22 6.06 -18.39 22.94
CA SER A 22 6.61 -19.41 23.83
C SER A 22 8.13 -19.35 23.95
N TYR A 23 8.66 -19.99 24.98
CA TYR A 23 10.08 -20.29 25.09
C TYR A 23 10.54 -21.22 23.95
N ALA A 24 11.71 -20.95 23.35
CA ALA A 24 12.30 -21.80 22.32
C ALA A 24 13.46 -22.66 22.87
N TYR A 25 14.55 -22.03 23.28
CA TYR A 25 15.72 -22.69 23.87
C TYR A 25 16.66 -21.68 24.56
N ALA A 26 17.70 -22.16 25.23
CA ALA A 26 18.78 -21.33 25.78
C ALA A 26 20.14 -21.75 25.22
N LYS A 27 20.98 -20.78 24.85
CA LYS A 27 22.35 -21.01 24.33
C LYS A 27 23.27 -19.87 24.75
N ALA A 28 24.49 -20.19 25.21
CA ALA A 28 25.51 -19.21 25.60
C ALA A 28 24.97 -18.11 26.54
N ASN A 29 24.26 -18.52 27.60
CA ASN A 29 23.63 -17.65 28.58
C ASN A 29 22.55 -16.69 28.03
N ARG A 30 22.05 -16.93 26.81
CA ARG A 30 20.92 -16.21 26.21
C ARG A 30 19.70 -17.11 26.10
N VAL A 31 18.53 -16.52 26.33
CA VAL A 31 17.23 -17.18 26.13
C VAL A 31 16.67 -16.74 24.78
N TYR A 32 16.12 -17.70 24.04
CA TYR A 32 15.49 -17.51 22.74
C TYR A 32 14.01 -17.83 22.83
N TRP A 33 13.21 -17.07 22.10
CA TRP A 33 11.75 -17.08 22.14
C TRP A 33 11.18 -17.30 20.76
N ASN A 34 10.15 -18.15 20.68
CA ASN A 34 9.30 -18.23 19.51
C ASN A 34 8.42 -16.98 19.45
N CYS A 35 8.48 -16.24 18.35
CA CYS A 35 7.71 -15.01 18.15
C CYS A 35 6.83 -15.13 16.91
N LEU A 36 5.62 -14.59 16.99
CA LEU A 36 4.64 -14.52 15.92
C LEU A 36 4.43 -13.06 15.52
N CYS A 37 4.56 -12.76 14.22
CA CYS A 37 4.25 -11.46 13.67
C CYS A 37 2.75 -11.33 13.38
N ASP A 38 2.22 -10.11 13.35
CA ASP A 38 0.81 -9.85 12.99
C ASP A 38 0.39 -10.40 11.62
N CYS A 39 1.33 -10.49 10.67
CA CYS A 39 1.08 -11.14 9.36
C CYS A 39 1.18 -12.67 9.39
N GLY A 40 1.35 -13.30 10.56
CA GLY A 40 1.46 -14.75 10.72
C GLY A 40 2.87 -15.31 10.55
N ALA A 41 3.86 -14.49 10.18
CA ALA A 41 5.25 -14.94 10.06
C ALA A 41 5.84 -15.29 11.44
N THR A 42 6.53 -16.42 11.55
CA THR A 42 7.19 -16.85 12.79
C THR A 42 8.69 -16.59 12.75
N ARG A 43 9.29 -16.25 13.90
CA ARG A 43 10.74 -16.09 14.05
C ARG A 43 11.19 -16.44 15.46
N ILE A 44 12.33 -17.13 15.58
CA ILE A 44 13.01 -17.31 16.87
C ILE A 44 13.94 -16.11 17.11
N MET A 45 13.79 -15.43 18.24
CA MET A 45 14.57 -14.24 18.58
C MET A 45 15.10 -14.31 20.03
N PRO A 46 16.35 -13.87 20.30
CA PRO A 46 16.88 -13.80 21.65
C PRO A 46 16.23 -12.65 22.46
N SER A 47 16.19 -12.77 23.79
CA SER A 47 15.51 -11.82 24.69
C SER A 47 15.86 -10.35 24.45
N ASP A 48 17.14 -10.05 24.24
CA ASP A 48 17.65 -8.70 23.99
C ASP A 48 17.14 -8.12 22.67
N THR A 49 17.04 -8.94 21.63
CA THR A 49 16.49 -8.55 20.32
C THR A 49 14.99 -8.31 20.37
N VAL A 50 14.23 -9.14 21.10
CA VAL A 50 12.79 -8.95 21.30
C VAL A 50 12.51 -7.62 21.98
N GLN A 51 13.25 -7.31 23.04
CA GLN A 51 13.07 -6.09 23.83
C GLN A 51 13.59 -4.84 23.12
N ASN A 52 14.59 -4.97 22.23
CA ASN A 52 15.23 -3.85 21.52
C ASN A 52 15.20 -4.04 20.00
N LEU A 53 14.00 -4.19 19.43
CA LEU A 53 13.82 -4.41 18.00
C LEU A 53 14.34 -3.22 17.17
N LYS A 54 15.42 -3.41 16.42
CA LYS A 54 15.89 -2.43 15.41
C LYS A 54 14.89 -2.21 14.27
N ASN A 55 14.10 -3.23 13.95
CA ASN A 55 13.01 -3.16 12.97
C ASN A 55 11.72 -3.59 13.68
N HIS A 56 10.74 -2.70 13.75
CA HIS A 56 9.49 -2.90 14.48
C HIS A 56 8.55 -3.95 13.85
N TYR A 57 8.96 -4.55 12.74
CA TYR A 57 8.13 -5.39 11.87
C TYR A 57 8.97 -6.49 11.24
N CYS A 58 8.33 -7.59 10.83
CA CYS A 58 9.01 -8.63 10.08
C CYS A 58 9.36 -8.18 8.66
N LYS A 59 10.20 -8.96 7.96
CA LYS A 59 10.64 -8.67 6.58
C LYS A 59 9.45 -8.49 5.63
N ASP A 60 8.36 -9.21 5.87
CA ASP A 60 7.13 -9.21 5.07
C ASP A 60 6.13 -8.14 5.55
N CYS A 61 6.20 -7.80 6.83
CA CYS A 61 5.32 -6.86 7.52
C CYS A 61 5.83 -5.42 7.53
N LYS A 62 6.91 -5.04 6.82
CA LYS A 62 7.35 -3.63 6.78
C LYS A 62 6.12 -2.76 6.44
N PRO A 63 5.53 -1.99 7.38
CA PRO A 63 4.48 -1.07 7.06
C PRO A 63 5.22 0.02 6.31
N ARG A 64 5.24 -0.17 5.00
CA ARG A 64 5.74 0.86 4.12
C ARG A 64 4.69 1.95 3.96
N ASN A 65 3.46 1.68 4.41
CA ASN A 65 2.35 2.60 4.32
C ASN A 65 1.59 2.70 5.66
N ASP A 66 1.24 3.92 6.04
CA ASP A 66 0.32 4.20 7.15
C ASP A 66 -1.13 3.98 6.73
N ILE A 67 -2.00 3.68 7.70
CA ILE A 67 -3.45 3.56 7.48
C ILE A 67 -4.17 4.49 8.46
N ILE A 68 -5.01 5.36 7.93
CA ILE A 68 -5.79 6.35 8.68
C ILE A 68 -7.27 6.12 8.37
N LEU A 69 -8.13 6.18 9.38
CA LEU A 69 -9.58 6.18 9.18
C LEU A 69 -10.03 7.63 8.98
N ALA A 70 -10.79 7.93 7.92
CA ALA A 70 -11.15 9.31 7.59
C ALA A 70 -11.83 10.06 8.75
N HIS A 71 -12.58 9.37 9.61
CA HIS A 71 -13.23 9.96 10.79
C HIS A 71 -12.25 10.43 11.88
N THR A 72 -10.96 10.09 11.80
CA THR A 72 -9.93 10.58 12.75
C THR A 72 -9.26 11.85 12.25
N LEU A 73 -9.54 12.28 11.02
CA LEU A 73 -9.06 13.54 10.46
C LEU A 73 -10.01 14.67 10.86
N ASN A 74 -9.48 15.87 11.00
CA ASN A 74 -10.32 17.07 11.11
C ASN A 74 -10.92 17.44 9.73
N ASP A 75 -11.90 18.36 9.73
CA ASP A 75 -12.64 18.73 8.52
C ASP A 75 -11.74 19.33 7.42
N GLU A 76 -10.73 20.11 7.80
CA GLU A 76 -9.78 20.69 6.84
C GLU A 76 -8.93 19.59 6.17
N GLN A 77 -8.36 18.69 6.96
CA GLN A 77 -7.60 17.55 6.46
C GLN A 77 -8.45 16.67 5.55
N LEU A 78 -9.67 16.34 5.97
CA LEU A 78 -10.58 15.52 5.18
C LEU A 78 -10.94 16.22 3.86
N ARG A 79 -11.17 17.53 3.87
CA ARG A 79 -11.40 18.31 2.66
C ARG A 79 -10.21 18.28 1.72
N LEU A 80 -8.99 18.52 2.21
CA LEU A 80 -7.78 18.51 1.39
C LEU A 80 -7.53 17.13 0.77
N VAL A 81 -7.71 16.05 1.54
CA VAL A 81 -7.59 14.67 1.09
C VAL A 81 -8.63 14.35 0.01
N THR A 82 -9.90 14.70 0.24
CA THR A 82 -10.99 14.39 -0.71
C THR A 82 -10.88 15.15 -2.03
N HIS A 83 -10.21 16.31 -2.04
CA HIS A 83 -9.85 17.06 -3.25
C HIS A 83 -8.57 16.55 -3.92
N GLY A 84 -7.91 15.54 -3.37
CA GLY A 84 -6.71 14.94 -3.95
C GLY A 84 -5.49 15.86 -3.90
N VAL A 85 -5.40 16.74 -2.91
CA VAL A 85 -4.25 17.65 -2.75
C VAL A 85 -2.99 16.83 -2.51
N LYS A 86 -1.96 17.09 -3.31
CA LYS A 86 -0.62 16.47 -3.21
C LYS A 86 0.17 17.04 -2.02
N GLY A 87 1.18 16.32 -1.54
CA GLY A 87 2.10 16.83 -0.52
C GLY A 87 1.60 16.74 0.92
N LEU A 88 0.41 16.19 1.16
CA LEU A 88 -0.17 16.09 2.51
C LEU A 88 0.41 14.92 3.31
N TYR A 89 0.54 13.77 2.64
CA TYR A 89 0.97 12.51 3.25
C TYR A 89 1.91 11.78 2.29
N LYS A 90 2.63 10.79 2.82
CA LYS A 90 3.55 9.96 2.05
C LYS A 90 3.36 8.51 2.45
N ASN A 91 3.15 7.65 1.45
CA ASN A 91 2.85 6.24 1.68
C ASN A 91 1.73 6.07 2.73
N THR A 92 0.55 6.58 2.45
CA THR A 92 -0.55 6.56 3.43
C THR A 92 -1.84 6.19 2.73
N PHE A 93 -2.66 5.36 3.37
CA PHE A 93 -4.01 5.02 2.94
C PHE A 93 -5.02 5.59 3.93
N ILE A 94 -5.92 6.42 3.44
CA ILE A 94 -6.99 7.05 4.21
C ILE A 94 -8.31 6.44 3.76
N ILE A 95 -8.96 5.70 4.65
CA ILE A 95 -10.19 4.95 4.36
C ILE A 95 -11.40 5.87 4.59
N ALA A 96 -12.09 6.21 3.51
CA ALA A 96 -13.26 7.09 3.50
C ALA A 96 -14.48 6.35 2.93
N GLY A 97 -15.08 5.49 3.75
CA GLY A 97 -16.22 4.67 3.34
C GLY A 97 -15.83 3.67 2.24
N ARG A 98 -16.42 3.81 1.05
CA ARG A 98 -16.17 2.93 -0.11
C ARG A 98 -14.95 3.32 -0.95
N VAL A 99 -14.32 4.45 -0.65
CA VAL A 99 -13.16 4.96 -1.36
C VAL A 99 -11.97 5.03 -0.41
N VAL A 100 -10.80 4.64 -0.90
CA VAL A 100 -9.53 4.87 -0.23
C VAL A 100 -8.79 5.97 -0.97
N TYR A 101 -8.36 6.98 -0.22
CA TYR A 101 -7.44 8.02 -0.69
C TYR A 101 -6.04 7.63 -0.29
N ALA A 102 -5.14 7.54 -1.26
CA ALA A 102 -3.83 6.97 -1.06
C ALA A 102 -2.74 7.91 -1.55
N TYR A 103 -1.62 7.92 -0.85
CA TYR A 103 -0.49 8.76 -1.15
C TYR A 103 0.73 7.92 -1.52
N THR A 104 1.33 8.25 -2.66
CA THR A 104 2.57 7.61 -3.11
C THR A 104 3.78 8.01 -2.27
N SER A 105 4.93 7.39 -2.53
CA SER A 105 6.23 7.81 -1.98
C SER A 105 6.67 9.21 -2.43
N ASN A 106 6.02 9.75 -3.47
CA ASN A 106 6.23 11.10 -4.01
C ASN A 106 5.07 12.03 -3.65
N GLU A 107 4.24 11.65 -2.67
CA GLU A 107 3.15 12.47 -2.11
C GLU A 107 2.03 12.84 -3.11
N GLU A 108 2.00 12.15 -4.25
CA GLU A 108 0.88 12.20 -5.19
C GLU A 108 -0.31 11.42 -4.64
N CYS A 109 -1.51 12.02 -4.71
CA CYS A 109 -2.76 11.40 -4.27
C CYS A 109 -3.38 10.56 -5.40
N PHE A 110 -3.88 9.38 -5.08
CA PHE A 110 -4.66 8.51 -5.96
C PHE A 110 -5.78 7.82 -5.19
N ILE A 111 -6.82 7.37 -5.89
CA ILE A 111 -7.99 6.75 -5.27
C ILE A 111 -8.30 5.39 -5.85
N PHE A 112 -8.90 4.51 -5.05
CA PHE A 112 -9.39 3.20 -5.44
C PHE A 112 -10.49 2.72 -4.47
N ASP A 113 -11.15 1.60 -4.77
CA ASP A 113 -12.21 1.06 -3.92
C ASP A 113 -11.66 0.38 -2.66
N THR A 114 -12.34 0.56 -1.53
CA THR A 114 -11.94 -0.03 -0.24
C THR A 114 -11.78 -1.55 -0.29
N ASP A 115 -12.56 -2.25 -1.11
CA ASP A 115 -12.49 -3.71 -1.28
C ASP A 115 -11.13 -4.22 -1.78
N ASP A 116 -10.32 -3.36 -2.43
CA ASP A 116 -8.99 -3.72 -2.92
C ASP A 116 -7.86 -3.38 -1.94
N LEU A 117 -8.17 -2.80 -0.77
CA LEU A 117 -7.20 -2.35 0.23
C LEU A 117 -6.22 -3.45 0.64
N GLU A 118 -6.70 -4.66 0.90
CA GLU A 118 -5.84 -5.79 1.32
C GLU A 118 -4.79 -6.17 0.28
N LYS A 119 -5.06 -5.94 -1.01
CA LYS A 119 -4.10 -6.17 -2.09
C LYS A 119 -3.16 -4.98 -2.23
N VAL A 120 -3.71 -3.77 -2.24
CA VAL A 120 -2.98 -2.53 -2.53
C VAL A 120 -2.03 -2.15 -1.39
N LYS A 121 -2.42 -2.36 -0.12
CA LYS A 121 -1.65 -1.94 1.05
C LYS A 121 -0.31 -2.67 1.24
N LYS A 122 -0.14 -3.82 0.58
CA LYS A 122 1.08 -4.65 0.60
C LYS A 122 2.27 -4.01 -0.13
N HIS A 123 2.02 -2.93 -0.87
CA HIS A 123 3.00 -2.34 -1.78
C HIS A 123 3.19 -0.85 -1.52
N VAL A 124 4.40 -0.34 -1.77
CA VAL A 124 4.63 1.11 -1.91
C VAL A 124 4.40 1.48 -3.35
N TRP A 125 3.69 2.58 -3.51
CA TRP A 125 3.35 3.11 -4.81
C TRP A 125 4.18 4.34 -5.10
N ARG A 126 4.60 4.47 -6.36
CA ARG A 126 5.35 5.61 -6.88
C ARG A 126 4.72 6.10 -8.16
N ARG A 127 5.01 7.35 -8.49
CA ARG A 127 4.70 7.91 -9.80
C ARG A 127 5.62 7.28 -10.86
N LYS A 128 5.03 6.87 -11.98
CA LYS A 128 5.76 6.40 -13.17
C LYS A 128 5.36 7.23 -14.38
N GLU A 129 6.32 8.00 -14.89
CA GLU A 129 6.12 8.84 -16.08
C GLU A 129 6.00 8.00 -17.35
N MET A 130 5.10 8.43 -18.23
CA MET A 130 4.81 7.80 -19.52
C MET A 130 4.47 8.87 -20.56
N ARG A 131 4.49 8.50 -21.85
CA ARG A 131 3.96 9.37 -22.91
C ARG A 131 2.47 9.65 -22.64
N GLY A 132 2.11 10.92 -22.44
CA GLY A 132 0.74 11.34 -22.16
C GLY A 132 0.33 11.33 -20.67
N GLY A 133 1.29 11.42 -19.73
CA GLY A 133 1.02 11.61 -18.30
C GLY A 133 1.78 10.59 -17.45
N TRP A 134 1.17 10.09 -16.40
CA TRP A 134 1.83 9.14 -15.50
C TRP A 134 0.83 8.18 -14.86
N TYR A 135 1.32 7.05 -14.38
CA TYR A 135 0.54 6.05 -13.66
C TYR A 135 1.11 5.81 -12.26
N VAL A 136 0.27 5.28 -11.39
CA VAL A 136 0.65 4.76 -10.09
C VAL A 136 1.19 3.34 -10.27
N ALA A 137 2.43 3.10 -9.84
CA ALA A 137 3.15 1.84 -10.09
C ALA A 137 3.94 1.35 -8.88
N THR A 138 4.25 0.05 -8.87
CA THR A 138 5.09 -0.62 -7.88
C THR A 138 5.93 -1.74 -8.54
N ILE A 139 6.72 -2.48 -7.78
CA ILE A 139 7.45 -3.67 -8.24
C ILE A 139 6.93 -4.90 -7.49
N ILE A 140 6.43 -5.89 -8.23
CA ILE A 140 5.94 -7.17 -7.71
C ILE A 140 6.69 -8.29 -8.43
N GLY A 141 7.34 -9.18 -7.67
CA GLY A 141 8.11 -10.29 -8.26
C GLY A 141 9.22 -9.83 -9.22
N GLY A 142 9.84 -8.68 -8.94
CA GLY A 142 10.86 -8.08 -9.81
C GLY A 142 10.33 -7.38 -11.07
N LYS A 143 9.00 -7.37 -11.30
CA LYS A 143 8.38 -6.74 -12.47
C LYS A 143 7.64 -5.46 -12.08
N GLU A 144 7.84 -4.40 -12.86
CA GLU A 144 7.05 -3.16 -12.73
C GLU A 144 5.57 -3.48 -12.94
N THR A 145 4.68 -3.01 -12.06
CA THR A 145 3.25 -3.31 -12.09
C THR A 145 2.45 -2.04 -11.81
N TYR A 146 1.45 -1.74 -12.63
CA TYR A 146 0.56 -0.60 -12.43
C TYR A 146 -0.60 -0.93 -11.49
N LEU A 147 -1.10 0.06 -10.77
CA LEU A 147 -2.19 -0.11 -9.81
C LEU A 147 -3.46 -0.67 -10.46
N HIS A 148 -3.90 -0.07 -11.57
CA HIS A 148 -5.07 -0.54 -12.30
C HIS A 148 -4.95 -2.01 -12.76
N THR A 149 -3.74 -2.47 -13.07
CA THR A 149 -3.48 -3.88 -13.46
C THR A 149 -3.66 -4.83 -12.27
N LEU A 150 -3.16 -4.42 -11.09
CA LEU A 150 -3.31 -5.18 -9.85
C LEU A 150 -4.79 -5.27 -9.44
N ILE A 151 -5.52 -4.16 -9.46
CA ILE A 151 -6.95 -4.08 -9.09
C ILE A 151 -7.79 -4.98 -10.00
N MET A 152 -7.51 -4.99 -11.30
CA MET A 152 -8.21 -5.83 -12.28
C MET A 152 -7.68 -7.29 -12.32
N ASN A 153 -6.89 -7.72 -11.33
CA ASN A 153 -6.27 -9.05 -11.24
C ASN A 153 -5.61 -9.52 -12.55
N ASN A 154 -4.98 -8.60 -13.29
CA ASN A 154 -4.49 -8.84 -14.65
C ASN A 154 -2.95 -8.87 -14.70
N LEU A 155 -2.32 -9.52 -13.71
CA LEU A 155 -0.86 -9.55 -13.59
C LEU A 155 -0.16 -10.32 -14.73
N ALA A 156 -0.87 -11.25 -15.38
CA ALA A 156 -0.40 -11.93 -16.59
C ALA A 156 -0.37 -11.00 -17.83
N ARG A 157 -1.00 -9.83 -17.75
CA ARG A 157 -1.07 -8.80 -18.80
C ARG A 157 -1.67 -9.29 -20.13
N GLU A 158 -2.58 -10.25 -20.05
CA GLU A 158 -3.27 -10.84 -21.21
C GLU A 158 -4.15 -9.82 -21.92
N LYS A 159 -4.71 -8.86 -21.16
CA LYS A 159 -5.56 -7.79 -21.67
C LYS A 159 -5.00 -6.44 -21.28
N ARG A 160 -5.27 -5.39 -22.06
CA ARG A 160 -4.94 -4.02 -21.64
C ARG A 160 -6.06 -3.48 -20.76
N VAL A 161 -5.70 -2.72 -19.74
CA VAL A 161 -6.64 -2.01 -18.85
C VAL A 161 -6.50 -0.52 -19.13
N ASP A 162 -7.63 0.18 -19.24
CA ASP A 162 -7.72 1.61 -19.57
C ASP A 162 -8.67 2.33 -18.61
N HIS A 163 -8.47 3.64 -18.43
CA HIS A 163 -9.28 4.51 -17.60
C HIS A 163 -10.40 5.16 -18.43
N ILE A 164 -11.65 4.80 -18.17
CA ILE A 164 -12.85 5.33 -18.85
C ILE A 164 -12.90 6.87 -18.74
N ASN A 165 -12.63 7.40 -17.55
CA ASN A 165 -12.67 8.84 -17.26
C ASN A 165 -11.37 9.59 -17.61
N ARG A 166 -10.35 8.89 -18.15
CA ARG A 166 -9.01 9.42 -18.48
C ARG A 166 -8.23 10.00 -17.28
N ASN A 167 -8.73 9.85 -16.05
CA ASN A 167 -8.01 10.21 -14.84
C ASN A 167 -7.23 9.01 -14.33
N LYS A 168 -5.92 9.00 -14.56
CA LYS A 168 -5.02 7.89 -14.19
C LYS A 168 -4.85 7.71 -12.68
N LEU A 169 -5.31 8.67 -11.89
CA LEU A 169 -5.31 8.63 -10.42
C LEU A 169 -6.58 8.04 -9.84
N ASP A 170 -7.64 7.98 -10.63
CA ASP A 170 -8.88 7.35 -10.23
C ASP A 170 -8.89 5.89 -10.68
N ASN A 171 -8.46 5.00 -9.79
CA ASN A 171 -8.32 3.57 -10.05
C ASN A 171 -9.47 2.76 -9.44
N ARG A 172 -10.62 3.39 -9.19
CA ARG A 172 -11.85 2.68 -8.82
C ARG A 172 -12.30 1.77 -9.97
N LYS A 173 -12.80 0.58 -9.69
CA LYS A 173 -13.24 -0.40 -10.69
C LYS A 173 -14.25 0.18 -11.66
N SER A 174 -15.13 1.07 -11.20
CA SER A 174 -16.12 1.77 -12.04
C SER A 174 -15.50 2.70 -13.08
N THR A 175 -14.23 3.09 -12.94
CA THR A 175 -13.50 3.95 -13.89
C THR A 175 -12.53 3.15 -14.76
N LEU A 176 -12.42 1.84 -14.58
CA LEU A 176 -11.51 0.96 -15.33
C LEU A 176 -12.28 0.08 -16.31
N ARG A 177 -11.63 -0.28 -17.42
CA ARG A 177 -12.14 -1.26 -18.39
C ARG A 177 -11.03 -2.09 -19.02
N TYR A 178 -11.34 -3.30 -19.45
CA TYR A 178 -10.50 -4.02 -20.40
C TYR A 178 -10.69 -3.46 -21.80
N CYS A 179 -9.60 -3.27 -22.55
CA CYS A 179 -9.64 -2.81 -23.93
C CYS A 179 -8.71 -3.64 -24.83
N THR A 180 -9.10 -3.77 -26.10
CA THR A 180 -8.22 -4.25 -27.18
C THR A 180 -7.40 -3.08 -27.74
N LEU A 181 -6.28 -3.38 -28.43
CA LEU A 181 -5.42 -2.36 -29.05
C LEU A 181 -6.22 -1.39 -29.95
N GLN A 182 -7.16 -1.90 -30.74
CA GLN A 182 -8.05 -1.11 -31.59
C GLN A 182 -8.99 -0.19 -30.78
N LYS A 183 -9.69 -0.70 -29.75
CA LYS A 183 -10.64 0.12 -28.95
C LYS A 183 -9.96 1.24 -28.15
N ASN A 184 -8.67 1.10 -27.81
CA ASN A 184 -7.92 2.15 -27.14
C ASN A 184 -7.62 3.35 -28.07
N ALA A 185 -7.36 3.09 -29.36
CA ALA A 185 -7.15 4.14 -30.35
C ALA A 185 -8.41 4.99 -30.60
N PHE A 186 -9.60 4.40 -30.43
CA PHE A 186 -10.90 5.08 -30.52
C PHE A 186 -11.24 5.97 -29.31
N ASN A 187 -10.38 6.06 -28.30
CA ASN A 187 -10.45 7.09 -27.26
C ASN A 187 -9.41 8.19 -27.53
N PRO A 188 -9.40 8.88 -28.70
CA PRO A 188 -8.42 9.92 -28.94
C PRO A 188 -8.59 10.99 -27.86
N GLY A 189 -7.47 11.42 -27.27
CA GLY A 189 -7.43 12.63 -26.47
C GLY A 189 -8.01 13.81 -27.27
N LEU A 190 -8.47 14.85 -26.59
CA LEU A 190 -8.81 16.08 -27.31
C LEU A 190 -7.55 16.54 -28.07
N PRO A 191 -7.65 16.89 -29.36
CA PRO A 191 -6.52 17.49 -30.08
C PRO A 191 -6.01 18.71 -29.31
N ARG A 192 -4.69 18.98 -29.37
CA ARG A 192 -4.08 20.20 -28.77
C ARG A 192 -4.74 21.50 -29.24
N THR A 193 -5.50 21.46 -30.33
CA THR A 193 -6.20 22.58 -30.98
C THR A 193 -7.65 22.75 -30.53
N ASN A 194 -8.17 21.95 -29.60
CA ASN A 194 -9.55 22.13 -29.12
C ASN A 194 -9.61 23.13 -27.95
N THR A 195 -9.88 24.41 -28.28
CA THR A 195 -10.06 25.53 -27.34
C THR A 195 -11.39 25.52 -26.59
N LEU A 196 -12.32 24.61 -26.92
CA LEU A 196 -13.71 24.66 -26.42
C LEU A 196 -14.10 23.46 -25.54
N GLY A 197 -13.24 22.45 -25.39
CA GLY A 197 -13.37 21.42 -24.34
C GLY A 197 -14.44 20.34 -24.54
N TYR A 198 -15.26 20.38 -25.59
CA TYR A 198 -16.27 19.35 -25.87
C TYR A 198 -15.98 18.54 -27.14
N LYS A 199 -16.38 17.27 -27.12
CA LYS A 199 -16.32 16.33 -28.23
C LYS A 199 -17.69 16.33 -28.92
N ARG A 200 -17.78 16.79 -30.17
CA ARG A 200 -19.01 16.61 -30.97
C ARG A 200 -19.18 15.11 -31.24
N ILE A 201 -20.33 14.57 -30.87
CA ILE A 201 -20.77 13.22 -31.22
C ILE A 201 -21.64 13.40 -32.48
N GLN A 202 -21.34 12.66 -33.54
CA GLN A 202 -22.27 12.39 -34.65
C GLN A 202 -22.88 11.02 -34.41
#